data_AF-A0A376M8X0-F1
#
_entry.id   AF-A0A376M8X0-F1
#
_cell.length_a   1.000
_cell.length_b   1.000
_cell.length_c   1.000
_cell.angle_alpha   90.00
_cell.angle_beta   90.00
_cell.angle_gamma   90.00
#
_symmetry.space_group_name_H-M   'P 1'
#
loop_
_entity.id
_entity.type
_entity.pdbx_description
1 polymer ?
#
loop_
_entity_poly.entity_id
_entity_poly.type
_entity_poly.pdbx_seq_one_letter_code
_entity_poly.pdbx_strand_id
1 'polypeptide(L)'
;MKLKKLPGFSLGLIALAVGNAYAEQFIQHDEYKHTVAIKDGEVKVIDNALVITTGNGSYGVSVAGEGSNLTINKGVIVTTGGLYPSGNSPLSTVYTASAVVSEYGGAVILQGNNTIVTTGDYSIGLLSQTNGNLNTDTIIRVNTDGSVNPHLSDEGNTFIVTAGNHAVGVLACASPGSARACVSSLDEESTADTGSNENNAKAKLDMAKGEITTHGTESYAAYANGTVVKAGSKLDYTNVSVTLTDVDITTHGDNAHAIAARQGTVSFNQGEIHTTGPDAAIAKIYNGGKVTLKNTSAVAHQGAGIVLESSINGQEATVGNGANLLI
;
A
#
# COMPACT_ATOMS: atom_id res chain seq x y z
N MET A 1 14.52 38.71 6.61
CA MET A 1 13.29 37.91 6.74
C MET A 1 13.70 36.49 7.11
N LYS A 2 13.46 36.06 8.35
CA LYS A 2 13.88 34.74 8.84
C LYS A 2 12.94 33.68 8.25
N LEU A 3 13.47 32.70 7.51
CA LEU A 3 12.72 31.51 7.11
C LEU A 3 12.22 30.82 8.39
N LYS A 4 10.89 30.77 8.57
CA LYS A 4 10.27 29.91 9.57
C LYS A 4 10.49 28.46 9.12
N LYS A 5 11.26 27.71 9.92
CA LYS A 5 11.36 26.25 9.82
C LYS A 5 9.95 25.66 9.92
N LEU A 6 9.53 24.90 8.92
CA LEU A 6 8.42 23.96 9.09
C LEU A 6 8.81 22.94 10.16
N PRO A 7 7.96 22.69 11.16
CA PRO A 7 8.25 21.71 12.19
C PRO A 7 8.05 20.30 11.60
N GLY A 8 9.12 19.51 11.64
CA GLY A 8 9.02 18.05 11.58
C GLY A 8 9.01 17.39 10.21
N PHE A 9 10.00 17.66 9.34
CA PHE A 9 10.57 16.68 8.39
C PHE A 9 11.94 17.23 7.99
N SER A 10 13.01 16.54 8.38
CA SER A 10 14.37 17.01 8.12
C SER A 10 14.63 16.97 6.61
N LEU A 11 15.03 18.11 6.04
CA LEU A 11 15.71 18.23 4.75
C LEU A 11 16.85 17.21 4.56
N GLY A 12 17.31 16.55 5.63
CA GLY A 12 18.25 15.44 5.59
C GLY A 12 17.77 14.18 4.87
N LEU A 13 16.45 13.91 4.76
CA LEU A 13 15.96 12.74 4.00
C LEU A 13 16.00 12.99 2.49
N ILE A 14 15.74 14.24 2.07
CA ILE A 14 15.98 14.68 0.70
C ILE A 14 17.50 14.65 0.42
N ALA A 15 18.34 14.99 1.41
CA ALA A 15 19.80 14.91 1.27
C ALA A 15 20.33 13.47 1.09
N LEU A 16 19.64 12.44 1.61
CA LEU A 16 20.00 11.03 1.38
C LEU A 16 19.83 10.62 -0.09
N ALA A 17 18.93 11.29 -0.83
CA ALA A 17 18.73 11.06 -2.24
C ALA A 17 19.85 11.69 -3.10
N VAL A 18 20.43 12.83 -2.72
CA VAL A 18 21.25 13.62 -3.68
C VAL A 18 22.70 13.10 -3.86
N GLY A 19 23.04 11.94 -3.30
CA GLY A 19 24.40 11.35 -3.38
C GLY A 19 24.69 10.52 -4.63
N ASN A 20 23.68 10.18 -5.44
CA ASN A 20 23.84 9.38 -6.65
C ASN A 20 23.53 10.23 -7.90
N ALA A 21 24.33 10.08 -8.95
CA ALA A 21 23.98 10.62 -10.27
C ALA A 21 22.73 9.88 -10.77
N TYR A 22 21.57 10.50 -10.64
CA TYR A 22 20.33 9.98 -11.23
C TYR A 22 20.43 10.05 -12.74
N ALA A 23 20.11 8.93 -13.41
CA ALA A 23 20.11 8.89 -14.86
C ALA A 23 18.90 9.63 -15.43
N GLU A 24 17.76 9.56 -14.75
CA GLU A 24 16.54 10.27 -15.14
C GLU A 24 15.88 10.95 -13.93
N GLN A 25 15.53 12.23 -14.10
CA GLN A 25 14.82 13.03 -13.10
C GLN A 25 13.46 13.44 -13.65
N PHE A 26 12.41 13.14 -12.89
CA PHE A 26 11.03 13.51 -13.19
C PHE A 26 10.49 14.35 -12.03
N ILE A 27 10.15 15.60 -12.32
CA ILE A 27 9.66 16.54 -11.31
C ILE A 27 8.37 17.16 -11.82
N GLN A 28 7.31 17.07 -11.02
CA GLN A 28 6.00 17.64 -11.35
C GLN A 28 5.41 18.40 -10.17
N HIS A 29 4.86 19.57 -10.46
CA HIS A 29 4.23 20.45 -9.48
C HIS A 29 2.78 20.80 -9.83
N ASP A 30 2.37 20.55 -11.08
CA ASP A 30 1.01 20.82 -11.54
C ASP A 30 0.01 19.87 -10.89
N GLU A 31 -1.16 20.39 -10.50
CA GLU A 31 -2.26 19.57 -9.99
C GLU A 31 -2.81 18.62 -11.07
N TYR A 32 -3.27 17.45 -10.63
CA TYR A 32 -3.86 16.39 -11.46
C TYR A 32 -2.96 15.89 -12.61
N LYS A 33 -1.64 16.05 -12.48
CA LYS A 33 -0.68 15.53 -13.45
C LYS A 33 0.28 14.57 -12.77
N HIS A 34 0.19 13.31 -13.14
CA HIS A 34 1.13 12.29 -12.67
C HIS A 34 2.52 12.54 -13.24
N THR A 35 3.55 12.32 -12.43
CA THR A 35 4.94 12.61 -12.82
C THR A 35 5.45 11.62 -13.85
N VAL A 36 5.17 10.34 -13.64
CA VAL A 36 5.38 9.26 -14.62
C VAL A 36 4.03 8.59 -14.88
N ALA A 37 3.61 8.54 -16.13
CA ALA A 37 2.36 7.90 -16.54
C ALA A 37 2.63 6.92 -17.69
N ILE A 38 2.30 5.65 -17.48
CA ILE A 38 2.42 4.56 -18.48
C ILE A 38 1.01 4.03 -18.73
N LYS A 39 0.60 4.00 -20.00
CA LYS A 39 -0.76 3.61 -20.39
C LYS A 39 -0.79 3.05 -21.81
N ASP A 40 -1.97 2.63 -22.24
CA ASP A 40 -2.23 2.21 -23.64
C ASP A 40 -1.30 1.08 -24.10
N GLY A 41 -0.92 0.17 -23.19
CA GLY A 41 -0.06 -0.99 -23.47
C GLY A 41 1.44 -0.67 -23.53
N GLU A 42 1.85 0.52 -23.09
CA GLU A 42 3.26 0.92 -23.08
C GLU A 42 4.09 0.08 -22.10
N VAL A 43 5.30 -0.29 -22.50
CA VAL A 43 6.28 -0.98 -21.66
C VAL A 43 7.53 -0.12 -21.53
N LYS A 44 7.92 0.22 -20.30
CA LYS A 44 9.07 1.08 -20.02
C LYS A 44 9.96 0.51 -18.91
N VAL A 45 11.27 0.73 -19.03
CA VAL A 45 12.27 0.45 -18.00
C VAL A 45 12.99 1.76 -17.68
N ILE A 46 13.16 2.07 -16.40
CA ILE A 46 13.88 3.26 -15.92
C ILE A 46 14.93 2.83 -14.92
N ASP A 47 16.19 3.15 -15.19
CA ASP A 47 17.31 2.93 -14.26
C ASP A 47 17.62 4.22 -13.48
N ASN A 48 17.88 4.11 -12.17
CA ASN A 48 18.28 5.22 -11.30
C ASN A 48 17.35 6.44 -11.40
N ALA A 49 16.06 6.23 -11.10
CA ALA A 49 15.02 7.24 -11.20
C ALA A 49 14.98 8.17 -9.97
N LEU A 50 14.85 9.47 -10.19
CA LEU A 50 14.36 10.41 -9.18
C LEU A 50 12.98 10.94 -9.60
N VAL A 51 11.96 10.65 -8.81
CA VAL A 51 10.58 11.08 -9.06
C VAL A 51 10.16 11.98 -7.90
N ILE A 52 9.80 13.23 -8.20
CA ILE A 52 9.29 14.19 -7.21
C ILE A 52 7.95 14.73 -7.68
N THR A 53 6.91 14.51 -6.88
CA THR A 53 5.55 14.98 -7.13
C THR A 53 5.09 15.86 -5.98
N THR A 54 4.60 17.06 -6.30
CA THR A 54 3.98 17.95 -5.30
C THR A 54 2.61 18.50 -5.70
N GLY A 55 2.16 18.19 -6.92
CA GLY A 55 0.85 18.64 -7.40
C GLY A 55 -0.28 17.89 -6.70
N ASN A 56 -1.33 18.60 -6.29
CA ASN A 56 -2.48 17.96 -5.66
C ASN A 56 -3.16 16.97 -6.62
N GLY A 57 -3.63 15.85 -6.09
CA GLY A 57 -4.29 14.81 -6.86
C GLY A 57 -3.40 14.12 -7.90
N SER A 58 -2.09 14.11 -7.65
CA SER A 58 -1.10 13.55 -8.56
C SER A 58 -0.34 12.41 -7.91
N TYR A 59 -0.08 11.36 -8.69
CA TYR A 59 0.78 10.26 -8.28
C TYR A 59 2.22 10.49 -8.72
N GLY A 60 3.17 9.88 -8.00
CA GLY A 60 4.55 9.75 -8.46
C GLY A 60 4.61 8.99 -9.77
N VAL A 61 4.06 7.79 -9.74
CA VAL A 61 4.01 6.85 -10.85
C VAL A 61 2.59 6.33 -10.98
N SER A 62 2.04 6.37 -12.18
CA SER A 62 0.75 5.76 -12.54
C SER A 62 0.97 4.82 -13.73
N VAL A 63 0.60 3.55 -13.56
CA VAL A 63 0.62 2.55 -14.62
C VAL A 63 -0.77 1.96 -14.76
N ALA A 64 -1.42 2.25 -15.88
CA ALA A 64 -2.84 1.95 -16.06
C ALA A 64 -3.11 1.16 -17.35
N GLY A 65 -4.01 0.18 -17.26
CA GLY A 65 -4.51 -0.57 -18.41
C GLY A 65 -3.75 -1.85 -18.71
N GLU A 66 -4.44 -2.78 -19.37
CA GLU A 66 -3.89 -4.05 -19.79
C GLU A 66 -2.67 -3.87 -20.71
N GLY A 67 -1.60 -4.62 -20.44
CA GLY A 67 -0.36 -4.57 -21.21
C GLY A 67 0.59 -3.42 -20.81
N SER A 68 0.15 -2.47 -20.00
CA SER A 68 1.00 -1.39 -19.49
C SER A 68 1.94 -1.91 -18.40
N ASN A 69 3.25 -1.80 -18.61
CA ASN A 69 4.27 -2.32 -17.70
C ASN A 69 5.37 -1.29 -17.44
N LEU A 70 5.74 -1.12 -16.18
CA LEU A 70 6.88 -0.30 -15.78
C LEU A 70 7.83 -1.07 -14.87
N THR A 71 9.11 -1.07 -15.23
CA THR A 71 10.19 -1.49 -14.32
C THR A 71 11.00 -0.29 -13.90
N ILE A 72 11.17 -0.09 -12.59
CA ILE A 72 12.12 0.88 -12.03
C ILE A 72 13.23 0.12 -11.31
N ASN A 73 14.45 0.29 -11.81
CA ASN A 73 15.66 -0.24 -11.18
C ASN A 73 16.30 0.88 -10.37
N LYS A 74 16.17 0.82 -9.05
CA LYS A 74 16.66 1.83 -8.09
C LYS A 74 15.97 3.20 -8.26
N GLY A 75 14.85 3.40 -7.58
CA GLY A 75 14.11 4.65 -7.59
C GLY A 75 14.16 5.38 -6.25
N VAL A 76 14.27 6.70 -6.29
CA VAL A 76 13.83 7.57 -5.19
C VAL A 76 12.54 8.27 -5.63
N ILE A 77 11.45 7.96 -4.94
CA ILE A 77 10.10 8.45 -5.28
C ILE A 77 9.57 9.20 -4.07
N VAL A 78 9.37 10.51 -4.24
CA VAL A 78 8.86 11.40 -3.21
C VAL A 78 7.56 12.02 -3.70
N THR A 79 6.45 11.70 -3.05
CA THR A 79 5.14 12.24 -3.40
C THR A 79 4.49 12.98 -2.25
N THR A 80 4.05 14.20 -2.53
CA THR A 80 3.25 15.05 -1.66
C THR A 80 2.06 15.57 -2.47
N GLY A 81 0.97 15.98 -1.81
CA GLY A 81 -0.19 16.58 -2.50
C GLY A 81 -1.37 15.64 -2.71
N GLY A 82 -1.93 15.11 -1.61
CA GLY A 82 -3.26 14.50 -1.65
C GLY A 82 -4.31 15.60 -1.82
N LEU A 83 -5.31 15.37 -2.67
CA LEU A 83 -6.47 16.25 -2.77
C LEU A 83 -7.63 15.65 -1.98
N TYR A 84 -7.92 16.29 -0.85
CA TYR A 84 -9.06 15.95 -0.02
C TYR A 84 -10.29 16.71 -0.46
N PRO A 85 -11.43 16.04 -0.68
CA PRO A 85 -12.69 16.71 -0.85
C PRO A 85 -12.97 17.53 0.42
N SER A 86 -13.12 18.85 0.29
CA SER A 86 -13.60 19.67 1.38
C SER A 86 -15.11 19.46 1.57
N GLY A 87 -15.56 19.09 2.77
CA GLY A 87 -16.98 18.92 3.11
C GLY A 87 -17.48 17.45 3.05
N ASN A 88 -18.80 17.25 3.03
CA ASN A 88 -19.45 15.92 3.03
C ASN A 88 -19.35 15.16 1.68
N SER A 89 -18.30 15.43 0.90
CA SER A 89 -18.09 14.75 -0.38
C SER A 89 -17.67 13.30 -0.14
N PRO A 90 -18.13 12.34 -0.97
CA PRO A 90 -17.80 10.94 -0.77
C PRO A 90 -16.29 10.68 -0.80
N LEU A 91 -15.79 9.80 0.08
CA LEU A 91 -14.39 9.36 0.08
C LEU A 91 -13.98 8.71 -1.26
N SER A 92 -14.93 8.27 -2.09
CA SER A 92 -14.70 7.78 -3.44
C SER A 92 -14.15 8.83 -4.42
N THR A 93 -14.11 10.11 -4.02
CA THR A 93 -13.54 11.23 -4.79
C THR A 93 -12.20 11.73 -4.26
N VAL A 94 -11.65 11.08 -3.22
CA VAL A 94 -10.33 11.42 -2.66
C VAL A 94 -9.25 11.07 -3.65
N TYR A 95 -8.36 12.04 -3.94
CA TYR A 95 -7.11 11.74 -4.62
C TYR A 95 -5.99 11.65 -3.58
N THR A 96 -5.40 10.47 -3.49
CA THR A 96 -4.36 10.16 -2.50
C THR A 96 -3.01 10.71 -2.93
N ALA A 97 -2.15 11.03 -1.96
CA ALA A 97 -0.73 11.26 -2.23
C ALA A 97 -0.02 9.92 -2.41
N SER A 98 -0.20 9.27 -3.56
CA SER A 98 0.40 7.95 -3.84
C SER A 98 1.74 8.05 -4.56
N ALA A 99 2.76 7.34 -4.06
CA ALA A 99 4.05 7.29 -4.74
C ALA A 99 4.00 6.43 -6.00
N VAL A 100 3.52 5.20 -5.89
CA VAL A 100 3.36 4.31 -7.06
C VAL A 100 1.97 3.71 -7.07
N VAL A 101 1.29 3.86 -8.19
CA VAL A 101 -0.04 3.32 -8.43
C VAL A 101 -0.02 2.44 -9.66
N SER A 102 -0.48 1.20 -9.50
CA SER A 102 -0.80 0.29 -10.59
C SER A 102 -2.31 0.13 -10.62
N GLU A 103 -2.92 0.32 -11.79
CA GLU A 103 -4.37 0.40 -11.94
C GLU A 103 -4.85 -0.43 -13.12
N TYR A 104 -6.00 -1.08 -12.96
CA TYR A 104 -6.82 -1.57 -14.07
C TYR A 104 -6.04 -2.43 -15.08
N GLY A 105 -5.32 -3.44 -14.59
CA GLY A 105 -4.56 -4.38 -15.41
C GLY A 105 -3.11 -3.96 -15.67
N GLY A 106 -2.67 -2.82 -15.13
CA GLY A 106 -1.27 -2.40 -15.15
C GLY A 106 -0.38 -3.27 -14.26
N ALA A 107 0.93 -3.23 -14.54
CA ALA A 107 1.94 -3.89 -13.74
C ALA A 107 3.16 -3.01 -13.47
N VAL A 108 3.61 -2.99 -12.22
CA VAL A 108 4.84 -2.31 -11.80
C VAL A 108 5.80 -3.30 -11.17
N ILE A 109 7.08 -3.20 -11.55
CA ILE A 109 8.19 -3.92 -10.94
C ILE A 109 9.19 -2.91 -10.39
N LEU A 110 9.46 -2.96 -9.09
CA LEU A 110 10.54 -2.21 -8.44
C LEU A 110 11.66 -3.17 -8.10
N GLN A 111 12.87 -2.90 -8.57
CA GLN A 111 14.06 -3.73 -8.34
C GLN A 111 15.21 -2.91 -7.77
N GLY A 112 16.09 -3.56 -7.02
CA GLY A 112 17.24 -2.91 -6.41
C GLY A 112 16.86 -2.06 -5.19
N ASN A 113 17.70 -1.06 -4.90
CA ASN A 113 17.49 -0.19 -3.75
C ASN A 113 16.50 0.91 -4.09
N ASN A 114 15.31 0.86 -3.49
CA ASN A 114 14.29 1.89 -3.69
C ASN A 114 14.04 2.65 -2.39
N THR A 115 13.75 3.94 -2.50
CA THR A 115 13.31 4.78 -1.39
C THR A 115 12.04 5.48 -1.80
N ILE A 116 10.98 5.21 -1.06
CA ILE A 116 9.64 5.74 -1.31
C ILE A 116 9.23 6.55 -0.10
N VAL A 117 8.89 7.81 -0.32
CA VAL A 117 8.46 8.73 0.73
C VAL A 117 7.16 9.39 0.30
N THR A 118 6.12 9.24 1.11
CA THR A 118 4.86 9.96 0.90
C THR A 118 4.43 10.71 2.14
N THR A 119 3.85 11.89 1.93
CA THR A 119 3.34 12.71 3.02
C THR A 119 2.00 13.36 2.66
N GLY A 120 1.15 13.50 3.67
CA GLY A 120 -0.20 14.03 3.58
C GLY A 120 -1.19 13.02 4.15
N ASP A 121 -2.37 13.48 4.55
CA ASP A 121 -3.43 12.55 4.93
C ASP A 121 -3.71 11.59 3.76
N TYR A 122 -4.11 10.36 4.09
CA TYR A 122 -4.28 9.17 3.24
C TYR A 122 -3.21 9.02 2.14
N SER A 123 -1.97 9.40 2.44
CA SER A 123 -0.82 9.14 1.58
C SER A 123 -0.55 7.64 1.48
N ILE A 124 -0.16 7.16 0.30
CA ILE A 124 0.11 5.74 0.07
C ILE A 124 1.50 5.56 -0.53
N GLY A 125 2.30 4.63 -0.01
CA GLY A 125 3.57 4.27 -0.64
C GLY A 125 3.32 3.56 -1.97
N LEU A 126 2.69 2.39 -1.91
CA LEU A 126 2.36 1.57 -3.07
C LEU A 126 0.87 1.21 -3.10
N LEU A 127 0.19 1.47 -4.21
CA LEU A 127 -1.22 1.17 -4.41
C LEU A 127 -1.42 0.27 -5.64
N SER A 128 -1.86 -0.96 -5.43
CA SER A 128 -2.38 -1.83 -6.48
C SER A 128 -3.90 -1.80 -6.45
N GLN A 129 -4.56 -1.35 -7.52
CA GLN A 129 -6.02 -1.28 -7.53
C GLN A 129 -6.69 -1.76 -8.82
N THR A 130 -7.81 -2.46 -8.64
CA THR A 130 -8.66 -2.91 -9.74
C THR A 130 -10.09 -2.40 -9.57
N ASN A 131 -10.76 -2.06 -10.67
CA ASN A 131 -12.20 -1.82 -10.67
C ASN A 131 -13.01 -3.12 -10.83
N GLY A 132 -12.33 -4.26 -10.95
CA GLY A 132 -12.95 -5.56 -11.18
C GLY A 132 -13.55 -5.73 -12.57
N ASN A 133 -13.54 -4.72 -13.45
CA ASN A 133 -14.21 -4.80 -14.77
C ASN A 133 -13.33 -5.41 -15.87
N LEU A 134 -12.14 -5.89 -15.51
CA LEU A 134 -11.16 -6.46 -16.42
C LEU A 134 -10.95 -7.93 -16.12
N ASN A 135 -10.40 -8.66 -17.10
CA ASN A 135 -9.95 -10.05 -16.92
C ASN A 135 -8.46 -10.13 -16.55
N THR A 136 -7.83 -8.99 -16.28
CA THR A 136 -6.39 -8.86 -16.06
C THR A 136 -6.12 -8.36 -14.65
N ASP A 137 -5.24 -9.06 -13.95
CA ASP A 137 -4.80 -8.68 -12.62
C ASP A 137 -4.00 -7.38 -12.65
N THR A 138 -4.16 -6.58 -11.61
CA THR A 138 -3.32 -5.40 -11.36
C THR A 138 -2.25 -5.76 -10.35
N ILE A 139 -0.99 -5.49 -10.67
CA ILE A 139 0.13 -6.07 -9.92
C ILE A 139 1.19 -5.00 -9.60
N ILE A 140 1.69 -5.03 -8.37
CA ILE A 140 2.96 -4.41 -7.98
C ILE A 140 3.86 -5.50 -7.41
N ARG A 141 5.09 -5.56 -7.89
CA ARG A 141 6.14 -6.47 -7.40
C ARG A 141 7.38 -5.68 -6.98
N VAL A 142 7.89 -5.94 -5.79
CA VAL A 142 9.05 -5.24 -5.23
C VAL A 142 10.09 -6.24 -4.77
N ASN A 143 11.27 -6.23 -5.40
CA ASN A 143 12.40 -7.13 -5.10
C ASN A 143 11.98 -8.61 -5.03
N THR A 144 11.01 -8.98 -5.85
CA THR A 144 10.61 -10.37 -6.08
C THR A 144 11.18 -10.82 -7.43
N ASP A 145 11.46 -12.11 -7.57
CA ASP A 145 11.88 -12.72 -8.84
C ASP A 145 10.76 -12.78 -9.90
N GLY A 146 9.59 -12.20 -9.63
CA GLY A 146 8.45 -12.19 -10.54
C GLY A 146 7.74 -13.54 -10.70
N SER A 147 8.14 -14.58 -9.98
CA SER A 147 7.50 -15.90 -10.08
C SER A 147 6.20 -15.96 -9.28
N VAL A 148 5.36 -16.96 -9.60
CA VAL A 148 4.12 -17.25 -8.86
C VAL A 148 4.41 -17.71 -7.42
N ASN A 149 5.69 -18.01 -7.12
CA ASN A 149 6.20 -18.55 -5.86
C ASN A 149 7.49 -17.78 -5.51
N PRO A 150 7.37 -16.52 -5.08
CA PRO A 150 8.42 -15.51 -5.20
C PRO A 150 9.76 -15.98 -4.59
N HIS A 151 10.80 -16.10 -5.41
CA HIS A 151 12.16 -16.03 -4.92
C HIS A 151 12.51 -14.58 -4.62
N LEU A 152 13.26 -14.41 -3.54
CA LEU A 152 13.88 -13.15 -3.16
C LEU A 152 14.89 -12.76 -4.25
N SER A 153 14.85 -11.53 -4.76
CA SER A 153 16.00 -11.05 -5.53
C SER A 153 17.21 -10.96 -4.59
N ASP A 154 18.38 -11.45 -5.00
CA ASP A 154 19.59 -11.35 -4.18
C ASP A 154 20.08 -9.89 -3.99
N GLU A 155 19.52 -8.97 -4.78
CA GLU A 155 19.91 -7.57 -4.82
C GLU A 155 18.73 -6.64 -4.45
N GLY A 156 18.99 -5.70 -3.54
CA GLY A 156 18.13 -4.55 -3.31
C GLY A 156 17.26 -4.61 -2.05
N ASN A 157 17.14 -3.46 -1.37
CA ASN A 157 16.16 -3.22 -0.29
C ASN A 157 15.24 -2.06 -0.68
N THR A 158 13.95 -2.19 -0.38
CA THR A 158 12.99 -1.09 -0.58
C THR A 158 12.57 -0.49 0.76
N PHE A 159 12.80 0.81 0.93
CA PHE A 159 12.42 1.56 2.12
C PHE A 159 11.19 2.41 1.81
N ILE A 160 10.11 2.22 2.56
CA ILE A 160 8.86 2.94 2.40
C ILE A 160 8.58 3.73 3.68
N VAL A 161 8.45 5.04 3.56
CA VAL A 161 8.02 5.92 4.64
C VAL A 161 6.75 6.64 4.23
N THR A 162 5.69 6.48 5.00
CA THR A 162 4.41 7.18 4.76
C THR A 162 4.00 7.96 6.00
N ALA A 163 3.48 9.17 5.80
CA ALA A 163 3.17 10.06 6.92
C ALA A 163 1.93 10.94 6.69
N GLY A 164 0.97 10.83 7.60
CA GLY A 164 -0.30 11.54 7.60
C GLY A 164 -1.41 10.68 8.18
N ASN A 165 -2.54 11.26 8.56
CA ASN A 165 -3.65 10.45 9.07
C ASN A 165 -4.17 9.53 7.97
N HIS A 166 -4.51 8.29 8.32
CA HIS A 166 -4.92 7.25 7.37
C HIS A 166 -3.86 6.90 6.30
N ALA A 167 -2.59 7.22 6.54
CA ALA A 167 -1.50 6.84 5.64
C ALA A 167 -1.36 5.32 5.55
N VAL A 168 -0.96 4.83 4.37
CA VAL A 168 -0.76 3.41 4.12
C VAL A 168 0.59 3.14 3.46
N GLY A 169 1.43 2.29 4.06
CA GLY A 169 2.68 1.86 3.44
C GLY A 169 2.44 1.17 2.09
N VAL A 170 1.73 0.05 2.12
CA VAL A 170 1.34 -0.73 0.94
C VAL A 170 -0.14 -1.11 0.99
N LEU A 171 -0.85 -0.87 -0.11
CA LEU A 171 -2.28 -1.09 -0.24
C LEU A 171 -2.60 -1.89 -1.50
N ALA A 172 -3.33 -2.99 -1.34
CA ALA A 172 -4.03 -3.62 -2.45
C ALA A 172 -5.54 -3.41 -2.28
N CYS A 173 -6.23 -3.06 -3.37
CA CYS A 173 -7.62 -2.70 -3.34
C CYS A 173 -8.41 -3.24 -4.54
N ALA A 174 -9.58 -3.82 -4.28
CA ALA A 174 -10.55 -4.14 -5.32
C ALA A 174 -11.77 -3.25 -5.09
N SER A 175 -12.04 -2.36 -6.07
CA SER A 175 -13.03 -1.30 -6.08
C SER A 175 -14.20 -1.61 -5.14
N PRO A 176 -14.20 -1.01 -3.94
CA PRO A 176 -15.14 -1.37 -2.91
C PRO A 176 -16.56 -0.84 -3.15
N GLY A 177 -16.75 -0.16 -4.29
CA GLY A 177 -18.01 0.33 -4.81
C GLY A 177 -18.28 1.79 -4.47
N SER A 178 -19.53 2.24 -4.59
CA SER A 178 -19.89 3.65 -4.41
C SER A 178 -19.88 4.10 -2.95
N ALA A 179 -20.03 3.15 -2.02
CA ALA A 179 -20.15 3.39 -0.59
C ALA A 179 -18.81 3.32 0.16
N ARG A 180 -17.70 2.97 -0.51
CA ARG A 180 -16.39 2.77 0.12
C ARG A 180 -15.27 3.04 -0.87
N ALA A 181 -14.21 3.70 -0.42
CA ALA A 181 -13.01 3.97 -1.21
C ALA A 181 -11.89 2.99 -0.85
N CYS A 182 -10.85 2.90 -1.68
CA CYS A 182 -9.67 2.10 -1.36
C CYS A 182 -9.00 2.53 -0.05
N VAL A 183 -9.08 3.82 0.25
CA VAL A 183 -8.51 4.45 1.45
C VAL A 183 -9.49 4.61 2.61
N SER A 184 -10.70 4.08 2.48
CA SER A 184 -11.64 4.02 3.61
C SER A 184 -11.00 3.35 4.81
N SER A 185 -11.31 3.86 6.00
CA SER A 185 -10.84 3.23 7.24
C SER A 185 -11.41 1.82 7.36
N LEU A 186 -10.71 0.99 8.14
CA LEU A 186 -11.11 -0.40 8.30
C LEU A 186 -12.54 -0.54 8.86
N ASP A 187 -12.90 0.37 9.76
CA ASP A 187 -14.13 0.35 10.56
C ASP A 187 -15.30 1.07 9.89
N GLU A 188 -15.10 1.65 8.69
CA GLU A 188 -16.17 2.29 7.94
C GLU A 188 -17.22 1.24 7.52
N GLU A 189 -18.36 1.24 8.21
CA GLU A 189 -19.51 0.37 7.96
C GLU A 189 -20.18 0.73 6.63
N SER A 190 -19.75 0.09 5.55
CA SER A 190 -20.58 -0.08 4.37
C SER A 190 -21.24 -1.46 4.43
N THR A 191 -22.54 -1.49 4.69
CA THR A 191 -23.42 -2.65 4.49
C THR A 191 -23.82 -2.81 3.01
N ALA A 192 -23.35 -1.91 2.14
CA ALA A 192 -23.76 -1.77 0.76
C ALA A 192 -22.58 -2.05 -0.17
N ASP A 193 -22.20 -3.32 -0.31
CA ASP A 193 -21.96 -3.87 -1.65
C ASP A 193 -21.99 -5.41 -1.60
N THR A 194 -23.20 -5.93 -1.73
CA THR A 194 -23.48 -7.36 -1.94
C THR A 194 -23.76 -7.67 -3.40
N GLY A 195 -23.48 -6.71 -4.30
CA GLY A 195 -23.44 -6.93 -5.73
C GLY A 195 -22.36 -7.95 -6.03
N SER A 196 -22.78 -9.15 -6.44
CA SER A 196 -21.88 -10.18 -6.94
C SER A 196 -21.20 -9.65 -8.18
N ASN A 197 -19.97 -9.18 -8.03
CA ASN A 197 -19.09 -9.09 -9.17
C ASN A 197 -18.66 -10.52 -9.47
N GLU A 198 -19.06 -11.08 -10.61
CA GLU A 198 -18.60 -12.40 -11.11
C GLU A 198 -17.14 -12.34 -11.60
N ASN A 199 -16.36 -11.42 -11.05
CA ASN A 199 -15.19 -10.87 -11.70
C ASN A 199 -13.91 -11.49 -11.13
N ASN A 200 -12.97 -11.80 -12.01
CA ASN A 200 -11.75 -12.55 -11.68
C ASN A 200 -10.51 -11.69 -11.48
N ALA A 201 -10.50 -10.42 -11.92
CA ALA A 201 -9.32 -9.57 -11.78
C ALA A 201 -9.01 -9.29 -10.31
N LYS A 202 -7.74 -9.45 -9.97
CA LYS A 202 -7.22 -9.29 -8.62
C LYS A 202 -6.29 -8.09 -8.55
N ALA A 203 -6.30 -7.40 -7.41
CA ALA A 203 -5.24 -6.48 -7.04
C ALA A 203 -4.23 -7.22 -6.17
N LYS A 204 -2.98 -7.29 -6.64
CA LYS A 204 -1.88 -7.98 -5.97
C LYS A 204 -0.73 -7.04 -5.69
N LEU A 205 -0.17 -7.14 -4.51
CA LEU A 205 1.04 -6.42 -4.11
C LEU A 205 1.96 -7.39 -3.39
N ASP A 206 3.09 -7.72 -4.02
CA ASP A 206 4.10 -8.60 -3.47
C ASP A 206 5.39 -7.80 -3.24
N MET A 207 5.82 -7.68 -1.99
CA MET A 207 7.06 -7.02 -1.62
C MET A 207 7.94 -7.95 -0.83
N ALA A 208 9.22 -7.97 -1.21
CA ALA A 208 10.23 -8.63 -0.44
C ALA A 208 11.41 -7.70 -0.14
N LYS A 209 12.17 -7.98 0.92
CA LYS A 209 13.37 -7.23 1.34
C LYS A 209 13.17 -5.73 1.48
N GLY A 210 12.94 -5.28 2.70
CA GLY A 210 12.82 -3.86 2.94
C GLY A 210 12.27 -3.48 4.30
N GLU A 211 11.89 -2.21 4.40
CA GLU A 211 11.30 -1.63 5.60
C GLU A 211 10.07 -0.81 5.21
N ILE A 212 9.03 -0.89 6.02
CA ILE A 212 7.85 -0.04 5.92
C ILE A 212 7.66 0.67 7.26
N THR A 213 7.80 2.00 7.25
CA THR A 213 7.53 2.84 8.40
C THR A 213 6.35 3.76 8.10
N THR A 214 5.33 3.70 8.96
CA THR A 214 4.09 4.49 8.80
C THR A 214 3.84 5.37 10.02
N HIS A 215 3.55 6.64 9.78
CA HIS A 215 3.23 7.63 10.80
C HIS A 215 1.84 8.24 10.57
N GLY A 216 0.99 8.23 11.59
CA GLY A 216 -0.32 8.88 11.54
C GLY A 216 -1.39 8.16 12.33
N THR A 217 -2.48 8.87 12.63
CA THR A 217 -3.65 8.27 13.26
C THR A 217 -4.40 7.38 12.27
N GLU A 218 -4.97 6.27 12.71
CA GLU A 218 -5.73 5.32 11.87
C GLU A 218 -4.96 4.88 10.61
N SER A 219 -3.65 4.71 10.73
CA SER A 219 -2.75 4.39 9.62
C SER A 219 -2.38 2.90 9.58
N TYR A 220 -1.89 2.43 8.43
CA TYR A 220 -1.59 1.01 8.21
C TYR A 220 -0.25 0.81 7.49
N ALA A 221 0.60 -0.11 7.94
CA ALA A 221 1.78 -0.42 7.14
C ALA A 221 1.41 -1.27 5.92
N ALA A 222 0.56 -2.28 6.10
CA ALA A 222 0.05 -3.13 5.04
C ALA A 222 -1.48 -3.26 5.13
N TYR A 223 -2.18 -2.97 4.03
CA TYR A 223 -3.64 -3.05 4.01
C TYR A 223 -4.15 -3.80 2.76
N ALA A 224 -4.99 -4.81 2.97
CA ALA A 224 -5.79 -5.43 1.93
C ALA A 224 -7.27 -5.02 2.09
N ASN A 225 -7.78 -4.24 1.14
CA ASN A 225 -9.17 -3.75 1.14
C ASN A 225 -9.94 -4.30 -0.08
N GLY A 226 -10.53 -5.47 0.08
CA GLY A 226 -11.26 -6.15 -0.99
C GLY A 226 -12.77 -6.03 -0.92
N THR A 227 -13.41 -6.82 -1.78
CA THR A 227 -14.87 -6.98 -1.87
C THR A 227 -15.25 -8.44 -1.91
N VAL A 228 -16.48 -8.73 -1.54
CA VAL A 228 -17.01 -10.09 -1.65
C VAL A 228 -17.32 -10.42 -3.11
N VAL A 229 -16.64 -11.43 -3.64
CA VAL A 229 -17.00 -12.09 -4.90
C VAL A 229 -17.91 -13.27 -4.55
N LYS A 230 -19.12 -13.34 -5.12
CA LYS A 230 -19.97 -14.53 -4.94
C LYS A 230 -19.65 -15.53 -6.05
N ALA A 231 -19.09 -16.68 -5.67
CA ALA A 231 -18.97 -17.83 -6.56
C ALA A 231 -20.04 -18.86 -6.16
N GLY A 232 -21.25 -18.72 -6.72
CA GLY A 232 -22.41 -19.52 -6.31
C GLY A 232 -22.85 -19.20 -4.86
N SER A 233 -22.89 -20.21 -3.98
CA SER A 233 -23.24 -20.05 -2.55
C SER A 233 -22.04 -19.72 -1.65
N LYS A 234 -20.82 -19.74 -2.18
CA LYS A 234 -19.59 -19.47 -1.43
C LYS A 234 -19.16 -18.02 -1.61
N LEU A 235 -18.88 -17.35 -0.49
CA LEU A 235 -18.25 -16.03 -0.50
C LEU A 235 -16.74 -16.21 -0.72
N ASP A 236 -16.21 -15.53 -1.72
CA ASP A 236 -14.79 -15.47 -2.05
C ASP A 236 -14.25 -14.06 -1.76
N TYR A 237 -13.20 -14.01 -0.95
CA TYR A 237 -12.54 -12.79 -0.46
C TYR A 237 -11.09 -12.69 -0.98
N THR A 238 -10.80 -13.33 -2.12
CA THR A 238 -9.43 -13.48 -2.67
C THR A 238 -9.13 -12.56 -3.85
N ASN A 239 -9.93 -11.51 -4.06
CA ASN A 239 -9.69 -10.52 -5.13
C ASN A 239 -8.62 -9.48 -4.77
N VAL A 240 -8.14 -9.49 -3.52
CA VAL A 240 -7.07 -8.62 -3.04
C VAL A 240 -6.08 -9.43 -2.22
N SER A 241 -4.79 -9.27 -2.52
CA SER A 241 -3.71 -9.84 -1.72
C SER A 241 -2.52 -8.92 -1.56
N VAL A 242 -2.01 -8.83 -0.34
CA VAL A 242 -0.70 -8.27 0.00
C VAL A 242 0.20 -9.39 0.53
N THR A 243 1.37 -9.57 -0.06
CA THR A 243 2.37 -10.54 0.37
C THR A 243 3.65 -9.81 0.75
N LEU A 244 4.09 -9.95 2.00
CA LEU A 244 5.33 -9.38 2.52
C LEU A 244 6.28 -10.50 2.92
N THR A 245 7.52 -10.48 2.41
CA THR A 245 8.55 -11.46 2.76
C THR A 245 9.88 -10.80 3.09
N ASP A 246 10.44 -11.07 4.27
CA ASP A 246 11.70 -10.45 4.73
C ASP A 246 11.58 -8.91 4.77
N VAL A 247 10.50 -8.41 5.39
CA VAL A 247 10.19 -6.98 5.50
C VAL A 247 10.04 -6.62 6.97
N ASP A 248 10.66 -5.53 7.40
CA ASP A 248 10.44 -4.98 8.74
C ASP A 248 9.37 -3.88 8.72
N ILE A 249 8.44 -3.93 9.66
CA ILE A 249 7.34 -2.96 9.80
C ILE A 249 7.48 -2.19 11.10
N THR A 250 7.38 -0.86 11.01
CA THR A 250 7.17 0.00 12.17
C THR A 250 5.96 0.91 11.97
N THR A 251 5.05 0.96 12.95
CA THR A 251 3.95 1.94 12.93
C THR A 251 3.93 2.83 14.17
N HIS A 252 3.61 4.09 13.91
CA HIS A 252 3.55 5.17 14.90
C HIS A 252 2.24 5.96 14.75
N GLY A 253 1.45 6.04 15.83
CA GLY A 253 0.24 6.84 15.86
C GLY A 253 -0.93 6.11 16.53
N ASP A 254 -1.92 6.88 16.95
CA ASP A 254 -3.12 6.32 17.56
C ASP A 254 -3.89 5.46 16.54
N ASN A 255 -4.29 4.25 16.91
CA ASN A 255 -4.89 3.25 16.01
C ASN A 255 -4.06 2.97 14.73
N ALA A 256 -2.74 3.13 14.79
CA ALA A 256 -1.83 2.86 13.67
C ALA A 256 -1.45 1.37 13.57
N HIS A 257 -2.34 0.54 13.04
CA HIS A 257 -2.13 -0.91 13.00
C HIS A 257 -1.04 -1.30 11.99
N ALA A 258 -0.22 -2.32 12.29
CA ALA A 258 0.77 -2.78 11.31
C ALA A 258 0.10 -3.43 10.10
N ILE A 259 -0.79 -4.40 10.33
CA ILE A 259 -1.50 -5.11 9.27
C ILE A 259 -3.01 -4.89 9.41
N ALA A 260 -3.65 -4.55 8.29
CA ALA A 260 -5.10 -4.52 8.18
C ALA A 260 -5.58 -5.42 7.05
N ALA A 261 -6.70 -6.11 7.26
CA ALA A 261 -7.33 -6.93 6.23
C ALA A 261 -8.85 -6.84 6.31
N ARG A 262 -9.49 -6.45 5.21
CA ARG A 262 -10.95 -6.48 5.04
C ARG A 262 -11.31 -7.09 3.71
N GLN A 263 -12.02 -8.22 3.73
CA GLN A 263 -12.46 -8.92 2.51
C GLN A 263 -11.28 -9.19 1.54
N GLY A 264 -10.09 -9.40 2.09
CA GLY A 264 -8.84 -9.54 1.37
C GLY A 264 -7.81 -10.28 2.23
N THR A 265 -6.68 -10.63 1.66
CA THR A 265 -5.65 -11.43 2.35
C THR A 265 -4.35 -10.66 2.52
N VAL A 266 -3.76 -10.73 3.71
CA VAL A 266 -2.37 -10.32 3.96
C VAL A 266 -1.57 -11.53 4.41
N SER A 267 -0.46 -11.82 3.74
CA SER A 267 0.49 -12.86 4.13
C SER A 267 1.82 -12.21 4.47
N PHE A 268 2.30 -12.41 5.69
CA PHE A 268 3.58 -11.91 6.17
C PHE A 268 4.47 -13.10 6.57
N ASN A 269 5.64 -13.19 5.94
CA ASN A 269 6.56 -14.30 6.15
C ASN A 269 7.99 -13.79 6.31
N GLN A 270 8.62 -14.01 7.47
CA GLN A 270 9.97 -13.51 7.77
C GLN A 270 10.04 -11.98 7.86
N GLY A 271 10.56 -11.47 8.98
CA GLY A 271 10.65 -10.04 9.28
C GLY A 271 10.11 -9.70 10.66
N GLU A 272 10.29 -8.44 11.07
CA GLU A 272 9.84 -7.92 12.36
C GLU A 272 8.68 -6.94 12.23
N ILE A 273 7.82 -6.89 13.25
CA ILE A 273 6.72 -5.92 13.33
C ILE A 273 6.77 -5.22 14.69
N HIS A 274 6.78 -3.89 14.67
CA HIS A 274 6.77 -3.05 15.86
C HIS A 274 5.66 -2.01 15.78
N THR A 275 4.67 -2.09 16.66
CA THR A 275 3.61 -1.07 16.76
C THR A 275 3.78 -0.30 18.07
N THR A 276 3.89 1.03 17.97
CA THR A 276 4.27 1.86 19.14
C THR A 276 3.18 2.81 19.61
N GLY A 277 2.16 3.06 18.79
CA GLY A 277 1.12 4.01 19.12
C GLY A 277 0.02 3.46 20.03
N PRO A 278 -0.78 4.33 20.68
CA PRO A 278 -1.96 3.91 21.43
C PRO A 278 -2.90 3.09 20.55
N ASP A 279 -3.47 2.02 21.09
CA ASP A 279 -4.40 1.11 20.42
C ASP A 279 -3.89 0.48 19.09
N ALA A 280 -2.61 0.66 18.77
CA ALA A 280 -1.98 0.17 17.56
C ALA A 280 -1.71 -1.35 17.64
N ALA A 281 -2.58 -2.14 17.01
CA ALA A 281 -2.45 -3.60 16.99
C ALA A 281 -1.45 -4.13 15.93
N ILE A 282 -0.87 -5.32 16.16
CA ILE A 282 -0.05 -6.02 15.13
C ILE A 282 -0.91 -6.33 13.91
N ALA A 283 -2.13 -6.85 14.12
CA ALA A 283 -3.08 -7.07 13.03
C ALA A 283 -4.50 -6.73 13.45
N LYS A 284 -5.23 -6.00 12.59
CA LYS A 284 -6.67 -5.78 12.70
C LYS A 284 -7.39 -6.38 11.50
N ILE A 285 -8.29 -7.33 11.74
CA ILE A 285 -8.95 -8.13 10.72
C ILE A 285 -10.45 -7.89 10.78
N TYR A 286 -11.02 -7.45 9.66
CA TYR A 286 -12.41 -7.05 9.56
C TYR A 286 -13.14 -7.79 8.43
N ASN A 287 -14.46 -7.97 8.54
CA ASN A 287 -15.37 -8.53 7.52
C ASN A 287 -14.74 -9.52 6.52
N GLY A 288 -14.48 -10.77 6.91
CA GLY A 288 -13.94 -11.78 5.98
C GLY A 288 -12.47 -11.61 5.60
N GLY A 289 -11.75 -10.64 6.19
CA GLY A 289 -10.31 -10.47 6.01
C GLY A 289 -9.52 -11.66 6.54
N LYS A 290 -8.35 -11.90 5.95
CA LYS A 290 -7.46 -12.99 6.35
C LYS A 290 -6.04 -12.50 6.54
N VAL A 291 -5.40 -12.89 7.65
CA VAL A 291 -3.99 -12.60 7.92
C VAL A 291 -3.26 -13.89 8.23
N THR A 292 -2.09 -14.08 7.62
CA THR A 292 -1.15 -15.16 7.94
C THR A 292 0.19 -14.58 8.37
N LEU A 293 0.69 -14.98 9.53
CA LEU A 293 2.01 -14.60 10.06
C LEU A 293 2.88 -15.86 10.16
N LYS A 294 4.09 -15.85 9.59
CA LYS A 294 5.03 -16.98 9.61
C LYS A 294 6.45 -16.48 9.82
N ASN A 295 7.23 -17.16 10.66
CA ASN A 295 8.63 -16.79 10.91
C ASN A 295 8.79 -15.30 11.31
N THR A 296 7.85 -14.77 12.08
CA THR A 296 7.72 -13.34 12.39
C THR A 296 7.92 -13.09 13.87
N SER A 297 8.70 -12.07 14.21
CA SER A 297 8.69 -11.51 15.57
C SER A 297 7.88 -10.22 15.56
N ALA A 298 6.82 -10.14 16.37
CA ALA A 298 5.97 -8.96 16.39
C ALA A 298 5.69 -8.49 17.82
N VAL A 299 5.80 -7.18 18.03
CA VAL A 299 5.64 -6.52 19.33
C VAL A 299 4.59 -5.41 19.20
N ALA A 300 3.53 -5.51 20.00
CA ALA A 300 2.61 -4.41 20.23
C ALA A 300 2.93 -3.75 21.57
N HIS A 301 3.43 -2.51 21.56
CA HIS A 301 3.87 -1.85 22.81
C HIS A 301 2.72 -1.30 23.66
N GLN A 302 1.64 -0.84 23.02
CA GLN A 302 0.52 -0.18 23.70
C GLN A 302 -0.85 -0.64 23.18
N GLY A 303 -0.89 -1.45 22.13
CA GLY A 303 -2.11 -1.98 21.52
C GLY A 303 -2.26 -3.48 21.73
N ALA A 304 -3.19 -4.08 20.98
CA ALA A 304 -3.42 -5.52 21.02
C ALA A 304 -2.47 -6.28 20.07
N GLY A 305 -2.32 -7.59 20.28
CA GLY A 305 -1.68 -8.44 19.28
C GLY A 305 -2.52 -8.53 18.00
N ILE A 306 -3.57 -9.35 18.04
CA ILE A 306 -4.49 -9.52 16.90
C ILE A 306 -5.90 -9.14 17.33
N VAL A 307 -6.54 -8.28 16.56
CA VAL A 307 -7.93 -7.85 16.72
C VAL A 307 -8.78 -8.45 15.61
N LEU A 308 -9.84 -9.16 15.99
CA LEU A 308 -10.83 -9.73 15.06
C LEU A 308 -12.16 -9.01 15.27
N GLU A 309 -12.62 -8.31 14.25
CA GLU A 309 -13.88 -7.58 14.28
C GLU A 309 -14.73 -7.93 13.05
N SER A 310 -16.04 -7.83 13.20
CA SER A 310 -16.95 -8.42 12.24
C SER A 310 -18.35 -7.85 12.30
N SER A 311 -18.86 -7.51 11.12
CA SER A 311 -20.29 -7.46 10.79
C SER A 311 -20.73 -8.66 9.94
N ILE A 312 -19.79 -9.46 9.41
CA ILE A 312 -20.05 -10.65 8.57
C ILE A 312 -19.04 -11.77 8.86
N ASN A 313 -19.48 -13.04 8.81
CA ASN A 313 -18.60 -14.19 9.06
C ASN A 313 -17.44 -14.30 8.04
N GLY A 314 -16.30 -14.86 8.46
CA GLY A 314 -15.22 -15.30 7.57
C GLY A 314 -13.82 -14.79 7.90
N GLN A 315 -13.63 -14.05 8.98
CA GLN A 315 -12.33 -13.55 9.42
C GLN A 315 -11.44 -14.71 9.84
N GLU A 316 -10.15 -14.63 9.50
CA GLU A 316 -9.18 -15.67 9.84
C GLU A 316 -7.82 -15.07 10.17
N ALA A 317 -7.28 -15.44 11.32
CA ALA A 317 -5.88 -15.21 11.68
C ALA A 317 -5.16 -16.55 11.79
N THR A 318 -4.11 -16.73 10.99
CA THR A 318 -3.23 -17.90 11.07
C THR A 318 -1.86 -17.48 11.57
N VAL A 319 -1.48 -17.99 12.75
CA VAL A 319 -0.14 -17.86 13.31
C VAL A 319 0.61 -19.17 13.04
N GLY A 320 1.51 -19.14 12.06
CA GLY A 320 2.28 -20.29 11.63
C GLY A 320 3.54 -20.53 12.45
N ASN A 321 4.27 -21.59 12.10
CA ASN A 321 5.50 -21.95 12.77
C ASN A 321 6.53 -20.79 12.74
N GLY A 322 7.29 -20.64 13.82
CA GLY A 322 8.30 -19.60 13.97
C GLY A 322 7.78 -18.18 14.21
N ALA A 323 6.46 -17.98 14.34
CA ALA A 323 5.89 -16.69 14.71
C ALA A 323 5.84 -16.50 16.25
N ASN A 324 6.24 -15.32 16.73
CA ASN A 324 6.20 -14.92 18.13
C ASN A 324 5.51 -13.56 18.26
N LEU A 325 4.49 -13.48 19.12
CA LEU A 325 3.67 -12.29 19.34
C LEU A 325 3.87 -11.84 20.80
N LEU A 326 4.45 -10.65 20.98
CA LEU A 326 4.64 -10.04 22.29
C LEU A 326 3.70 -8.83 22.43
N ILE A 327 3.02 -8.75 23.58
CA ILE A 327 2.08 -7.69 23.97
C ILE A 327 2.52 -7.19 25.34
#